data_AF-A0A9D8PUH8-F1
#
_entry.id   AF-A0A9D8PUH8-F1
#
_cell.length_a   1.000
_cell.length_b   1.000
_cell.length_c   1.000
_cell.angle_alpha   90.00
_cell.angle_beta   90.00
_cell.angle_gamma   90.00
#
_symmetry.space_group_name_H-M   'P 1'
#
loop_
_entity.id
_entity.type
_entity.pdbx_description
1 polymer ?
#
loop_
_entity_poly.entity_id
_entity_poly.type
_entity_poly.pdbx_seq_one_letter_code
_entity_poly.pdbx_strand_id
1 'polypeptide(L)' 'MSEDRQGRSGDSGKILYCSFCGKSQHEVRKLIAGPSVFICDECVELCNDIIRE' A
#
# COMPACT_ATOMS: atom_id res chain seq x y z
N MET A 1 -20.86 -7.36 7.98
CA MET A 1 -19.42 -7.14 7.71
C MET A 1 -18.87 -8.53 7.47
N SER A 2 -18.76 -8.89 6.20
CA SER A 2 -18.63 -10.26 5.73
C SER A 2 -17.18 -10.73 5.77
N GLU A 3 -16.99 -11.90 6.37
CA GLU A 3 -16.14 -13.03 5.94
C GLU A 3 -14.63 -12.82 5.80
N ASP A 4 -13.86 -13.45 6.71
CA ASP A 4 -12.53 -13.99 6.37
C ASP A 4 -12.25 -15.31 7.12
N ARG A 5 -12.73 -16.41 6.53
CA ARG A 5 -12.28 -17.80 6.79
C ARG A 5 -11.76 -18.38 5.47
N GLN A 6 -10.44 -18.51 5.28
CA GLN A 6 -9.75 -19.46 4.37
C GLN A 6 -8.24 -19.17 4.52
N GLY A 7 -7.27 -20.07 4.64
CA GLY A 7 -7.07 -21.43 4.13
C GLY A 7 -5.72 -21.45 3.37
N ARG A 8 -4.92 -22.49 3.59
CA ARG A 8 -3.55 -22.69 3.05
C ARG A 8 -3.49 -22.79 1.51
N SER A 9 -2.32 -22.43 0.96
CA SER A 9 -1.74 -22.82 -0.36
C SER A 9 -1.91 -21.83 -1.53
N GLY A 10 -0.77 -21.30 -2.00
CA GLY A 10 -0.60 -20.56 -3.27
C GLY A 10 -0.10 -19.13 -3.05
N ASP A 11 1.07 -18.79 -3.60
CA ASP A 11 1.58 -17.42 -3.74
C ASP A 11 0.70 -16.65 -4.74
N SER A 12 -0.56 -16.40 -4.35
CA SER A 12 -1.43 -15.44 -5.01
C SER A 12 -1.33 -14.17 -4.19
N GLY A 13 -0.23 -13.44 -4.43
CA GLY A 13 0.17 -12.24 -3.72
C GLY A 13 -1.01 -11.29 -3.54
N LYS A 14 -1.40 -11.09 -2.29
CA LYS A 14 -2.43 -10.10 -1.94
C LYS A 14 -2.00 -8.77 -2.52
N ILE A 15 -2.83 -8.20 -3.40
CA ILE A 15 -2.58 -6.88 -3.97
C ILE A 15 -2.54 -5.90 -2.80
N LEU A 16 -1.39 -5.25 -2.60
CA LEU A 16 -1.22 -4.23 -1.59
C LEU A 16 -1.66 -2.87 -2.15
N TYR A 17 -2.22 -2.03 -1.28
CA TYR A 17 -2.72 -0.71 -1.63
C TYR A 17 -2.09 0.34 -0.73
N CYS A 18 -1.74 1.51 -1.30
CA CYS A 18 -1.28 2.66 -0.55
C CYS A 18 -2.39 3.15 0.39
N SER A 19 -2.09 3.29 1.66
CA SER A 19 -3.03 3.75 2.68
C SER A 19 -3.43 5.22 2.51
N PHE A 20 -2.70 5.99 1.70
CA PHE A 20 -2.91 7.42 1.51
C PHE A 20 -3.67 7.75 0.21
N CYS A 21 -3.25 7.18 -0.93
CA CYS A 21 -3.88 7.44 -2.23
C CYS A 21 -4.76 6.30 -2.75
N GLY A 22 -4.75 5.13 -2.10
CA GLY A 22 -5.53 3.96 -2.52
C GLY A 22 -4.98 3.21 -3.74
N LYS A 23 -3.90 3.68 -4.37
CA LYS A 23 -3.28 3.02 -5.54
C LYS A 23 -2.71 1.66 -5.17
N SER A 24 -2.88 0.68 -6.05
CA SER A 24 -2.30 -0.65 -5.90
C SER A 24 -0.79 -0.66 -6.15
N GLN A 25 -0.11 -1.70 -5.66
CA GLN A 25 1.34 -1.92 -5.89
C GLN A 25 1.74 -1.96 -7.38
N HIS A 26 0.79 -2.22 -8.29
CA HIS A 26 1.02 -2.28 -9.73
C HIS A 26 0.86 -0.91 -10.41
N GLU A 27 0.17 0.03 -9.77
CA GLU A 27 -0.08 1.37 -10.29
C GLU A 27 1.01 2.38 -9.89
N VAL A 28 1.87 2.02 -8.94
CA VAL A 28 2.93 2.88 -8.42
C VAL A 28 4.28 2.27 -8.73
N ARG A 29 5.31 3.12 -8.85
CA ARG A 29 6.66 2.64 -9.13
C ARG A 29 7.27 1.94 -7.91
N LYS A 30 6.98 2.44 -6.70
CA LYS A 30 7.39 1.82 -5.45
C LYS A 30 6.26 1.88 -4.44
N LEU A 31 6.00 0.76 -3.76
CA LEU A 31 5.14 0.69 -2.59
C LEU A 31 5.95 0.18 -1.41
N ILE A 32 5.99 0.97 -0.34
CA ILE A 32 6.74 0.68 0.89
C ILE A 32 5.77 0.06 1.89
N ALA A 33 6.08 -1.16 2.35
CA ALA A 33 5.29 -1.89 3.33
C ALA A 33 5.85 -1.70 4.74
N GLY A 34 5.05 -1.10 5.63
CA GLY A 34 5.28 -1.06 7.06
C GLY A 34 4.43 -2.09 7.82
N PRO A 35 4.64 -2.27 9.14
CA PRO A 35 3.88 -3.23 9.94
C PRO A 35 2.35 -3.03 9.96
N SER A 36 1.87 -1.81 9.70
CA SER A 36 0.43 -1.49 9.73
C SER A 36 0.01 -0.42 8.72
N VAL A 37 0.92 0.00 7.84
CA VAL A 37 0.67 1.08 6.87
C VAL A 37 1.48 0.83 5.61
N PHE A 38 0.92 1.22 4.47
CA PHE A 38 1.58 1.15 3.17
C PHE A 38 1.60 2.54 2.55
N ILE A 39 2.73 2.93 1.97
CA ILE A 39 2.87 4.25 1.33
C ILE A 39 3.62 4.12 0.01
N CYS A 40 3.15 4.80 -1.04
CA CYS A 40 3.81 4.82 -2.35
C CYS A 40 4.80 5.98 -2.48
N ASP A 41 5.66 5.93 -3.50
CA ASP A 41 6.66 6.97 -3.73
C ASP A 41 6.06 8.36 -3.98
N GLU A 42 4.97 8.44 -4.75
CA GLU A 42 4.26 9.71 -4.99
C GLU A 42 3.74 10.35 -3.70
N CYS A 43 3.19 9.56 -2.78
CA CYS A 43 2.71 10.07 -1.49
C CYS A 43 3.88 10.52 -0.61
N VAL A 44 5.03 9.85 -0.68
CA VAL A 44 6.23 10.29 0.06
C VAL A 44 6.74 11.63 -0.47
N GLU A 45 6.76 11.83 -1.78
CA GLU A 45 7.16 13.12 -2.39
C GLU A 45 6.20 14.24 -1.97
N LEU A 46 4.89 14.03 -2.11
CA LEU A 46 3.89 15.01 -1.69
C LEU A 46 3.99 15.34 -0.19
N CYS A 47 4.17 14.33 0.67
CA CYS A 47 4.36 14.57 2.10
C CYS A 47 5.65 15.34 2.38
N ASN A 48 6.74 15.07 1.65
CA ASN A 48 7.99 15.82 1.82
C ASN A 48 7.84 17.28 1.40
N ASP A 49 7.09 17.57 0.34
CA ASP A 49 6.82 18.95 -0.10
C ASP A 49 6.02 19.71 0.97
N ILE A 50 5.01 19.07 1.57
CA ILE A 50 4.21 19.64 2.66
C ILE A 50 5.05 19.89 3.93
N ILE A 51 6.01 19.01 4.25
CA ILE A 51 6.86 19.15 5.46
C ILE A 51 7.94 20.22 5.29
N ARG A 52 8.38 20.47 4.06
CA ARG A 52 9.47 21.42 3.76
C ARG A 52 8.97 22.85 3.60
N GLU A 53 7.66 23.06 3.61
CA GLU A 53 6.99 24.36 3.71
C GLU A 53 6.57 24.62 5.17
#